data_AF-M6UI64-F1
#
_entry.id   AF-M6UI64-F1
#
_cell.length_a   1.000
_cell.length_b   1.000
_cell.length_c   1.000
_cell.angle_alpha   90.00
_cell.angle_beta   90.00
_cell.angle_gamma   90.00
#
_symmetry.space_group_name_H-M   'P 1'
#
loop_
_entity.id
_entity.type
_entity.pdbx_description
1 polymer ?
#
loop_
_entity_poly.entity_id
_entity_poly.type
_entity_poly.pdbx_seq_one_letter_code
_entity_poly.pdbx_strand_id
1 'polypeptide(L)'
;MKSIQLFPFVVLFLLTYRCSSAPELKNEHSSTTAKTVMEESNESSADEFIKAAEGFLNSDTFQVVVSSLEGDSDMAQDLARKRAINLLIAEKGDKFRPSDKAVIKELVESKGKIVKSSNSIQGKIYFLFQVSSPSLKTTLKR
;
A
#
# COMPACT_ATOMS: atom_id res chain seq x y z
N MET A 1 -1.16 3.07 -59.58
CA MET A 1 0.16 3.74 -59.49
C MET A 1 0.60 3.61 -58.04
N LYS A 2 1.35 2.58 -57.61
CA LYS A 2 2.82 2.34 -57.70
C LYS A 2 3.72 3.40 -57.04
N SER A 3 4.63 2.89 -56.19
CA SER A 3 5.82 3.45 -55.52
C SER A 3 5.61 4.16 -54.17
N ILE A 4 6.09 3.67 -53.02
CA ILE A 4 7.44 3.22 -52.54
C ILE A 4 8.32 4.39 -52.10
N GLN A 5 8.70 4.37 -50.80
CA GLN A 5 10.03 4.61 -50.19
C GLN A 5 9.79 4.50 -48.66
N LEU A 6 10.25 3.53 -47.86
CA LEU A 6 11.60 2.98 -47.63
C LEU A 6 12.68 4.08 -47.65
N PHE A 7 13.13 4.54 -46.48
CA PHE A 7 14.46 4.17 -45.98
C PHE A 7 14.68 4.52 -44.48
N PRO A 8 15.33 3.62 -43.71
CA PRO A 8 15.73 3.76 -42.31
C PRO A 8 17.16 4.31 -42.16
N PHE A 9 17.47 5.15 -41.17
CA PHE A 9 18.82 5.62 -40.78
C PHE A 9 18.54 6.45 -39.49
N VAL A 10 19.08 6.26 -38.28
CA VAL A 10 20.44 6.00 -37.81
C VAL A 10 20.31 5.48 -36.37
N VAL A 11 20.80 4.27 -36.13
CA VAL A 11 21.30 3.81 -34.83
C VAL A 11 22.46 4.71 -34.43
N LEU A 12 22.59 4.99 -33.13
CA LEU A 12 23.85 5.30 -32.39
C LEU A 12 23.84 6.66 -31.68
N PHE A 13 23.37 6.67 -30.43
CA PHE A 13 23.95 7.49 -29.36
C PHE A 13 23.67 6.83 -27.99
N LEU A 14 24.05 5.56 -27.87
CA LEU A 14 24.38 4.95 -26.59
C LEU A 14 25.90 5.02 -26.44
N LEU A 15 26.35 5.33 -25.21
CA LEU A 15 27.74 5.38 -24.73
C LEU A 15 28.44 6.73 -24.91
N THR A 16 28.41 7.56 -23.85
CA THR A 16 29.62 8.06 -23.16
C THR A 16 29.23 9.07 -22.08
N TYR A 17 29.07 8.65 -20.82
CA TYR A 17 29.39 9.47 -19.65
C TYR A 17 29.84 8.54 -18.51
N ARG A 18 31.04 7.99 -18.67
CA ARG A 18 31.87 7.48 -17.57
C ARG A 18 32.79 8.64 -17.19
N CYS A 19 32.46 9.38 -16.13
CA CYS A 19 33.42 10.27 -15.48
C CYS A 19 33.81 9.61 -14.15
N SER A 20 34.97 8.95 -14.20
CA SER A 20 35.74 8.52 -13.05
C SER A 20 36.79 9.59 -12.80
N SER A 21 36.82 10.14 -11.59
CA SER A 21 37.98 10.81 -10.99
C SER A 21 37.75 10.95 -9.49
N ALA A 22 38.49 10.17 -8.71
CA ALA A 22 38.75 10.45 -7.29
C ALA A 22 39.92 11.43 -7.20
N PRO A 23 39.96 12.27 -6.15
CA PRO A 23 41.23 12.49 -5.46
C PRO A 23 41.13 12.47 -3.92
N GLU A 24 42.33 12.36 -3.36
CA GLU A 24 42.79 11.94 -2.04
C GLU A 24 42.29 12.67 -0.78
N LEU A 25 42.18 11.85 0.28
CA LEU A 25 42.74 12.01 1.63
C LEU A 25 43.18 13.43 2.07
N LYS A 26 42.42 13.99 3.01
CA LYS A 26 42.98 14.80 4.11
C LYS A 26 42.51 14.22 5.44
N ASN A 27 43.47 13.65 6.16
CA ASN A 27 43.39 13.42 7.60
C ASN A 27 43.49 14.78 8.31
N GLU A 28 42.49 15.14 9.10
CA GLU A 28 42.77 15.89 10.32
C GLU A 28 41.81 15.46 11.44
N HIS A 29 42.42 15.11 12.55
CA HIS A 29 41.87 14.51 13.74
C HIS A 29 41.05 15.55 14.53
N SER A 30 39.77 15.30 14.77
CA SER A 30 39.10 15.88 15.93
C SER A 30 38.09 14.89 16.50
N SER A 31 38.41 14.48 17.72
CA SER A 31 37.55 13.79 18.68
C SER A 31 36.10 14.27 18.64
N THR A 32 35.15 13.34 18.67
CA THR A 32 34.06 13.25 19.67
C THR A 32 33.09 12.17 19.22
N THR A 33 33.00 11.11 20.02
CA THR A 33 31.84 10.22 20.19
C THR A 33 31.12 9.80 18.90
N ALA A 34 31.54 8.68 18.33
CA ALA A 34 30.73 7.91 17.41
C ALA A 34 29.42 7.51 18.11
N LYS A 35 28.40 8.36 18.00
CA LYS A 35 27.02 7.99 18.22
C LYS A 35 26.69 7.09 17.04
N THR A 36 26.79 5.78 17.25
CA THR A 36 26.31 4.74 16.36
C THR A 36 24.91 5.16 15.89
N VAL A 37 24.83 5.64 14.65
CA VAL A 37 23.56 5.83 13.97
C VAL A 37 23.08 4.40 13.73
N MET A 38 22.19 3.93 14.62
CA MET A 38 21.37 2.76 14.33
C MET A 38 20.51 3.11 13.13
N GLU A 39 21.04 2.83 11.94
CA GLU A 39 20.25 2.66 10.74
C GLU A 39 19.65 1.25 10.82
N GLU A 40 18.67 1.06 11.70
CA GLU A 40 18.04 -0.24 11.89
C GLU A 40 16.52 -0.08 11.88
N SER A 41 15.88 -0.84 10.98
CA SER A 41 14.49 -1.33 11.04
C SER A 41 13.32 -0.54 10.41
N ASN A 42 13.52 0.43 9.50
CA ASN A 42 12.37 1.06 8.83
C ASN A 42 11.89 0.36 7.54
N GLU A 43 12.75 -0.43 6.87
CA GLU A 43 12.35 -1.15 5.65
C GLU A 43 11.40 -2.33 5.93
N SER A 44 11.59 -3.06 7.03
CA SER A 44 10.77 -4.25 7.33
C SER A 44 9.33 -3.89 7.67
N SER A 45 9.13 -2.82 8.45
CA SER A 45 7.79 -2.39 8.86
C SER A 45 6.99 -1.81 7.70
N ALA A 46 7.64 -1.14 6.73
CA ALA A 46 6.97 -0.63 5.54
C ALA A 46 6.47 -1.76 4.62
N ASP A 47 7.29 -2.79 4.46
CA ASP A 47 6.97 -3.95 3.65
C ASP A 47 5.74 -4.71 4.19
N GLU A 48 5.55 -4.77 5.50
CA GLU A 48 4.40 -5.45 6.13
C GLU A 48 3.05 -4.87 5.69
N PHE A 49 2.95 -3.56 5.47
CA PHE A 49 1.69 -2.91 5.05
C PHE A 49 1.55 -2.84 3.54
N ILE A 50 2.64 -2.64 2.80
CA ILE A 50 2.61 -2.59 1.33
C ILE A 50 2.26 -3.98 0.75
N LYS A 51 2.71 -5.05 1.41
CA LYS A 51 2.48 -6.44 0.99
C LYS A 51 1.35 -7.11 1.79
N ALA A 52 0.66 -6.38 2.66
CA ALA A 52 -0.44 -6.94 3.44
C ALA A 52 -1.56 -7.44 2.52
N ALA A 53 -2.04 -8.65 2.80
CA ALA A 53 -3.15 -9.24 2.07
C ALA A 53 -4.45 -8.43 2.30
N GLU A 54 -5.13 -8.10 1.20
CA GLU A 54 -6.50 -7.60 1.23
C GLU A 54 -7.48 -8.73 0.92
N GLY A 55 -8.68 -8.66 1.50
CA GLY A 55 -9.72 -9.67 1.36
C GLY A 55 -9.94 -10.50 2.61
N PHE A 56 -10.48 -11.70 2.45
CA PHE A 56 -10.71 -12.62 3.57
C PHE A 56 -9.40 -13.24 4.06
N LEU A 57 -9.03 -12.94 5.31
CA LEU A 57 -7.92 -13.61 5.99
C LEU A 57 -8.32 -15.03 6.43
N ASN A 58 -9.59 -15.21 6.78
CA ASN A 58 -10.22 -16.48 7.12
C ASN A 58 -11.74 -16.38 6.86
N SER A 59 -12.55 -17.31 7.37
CA SER A 59 -14.02 -17.27 7.16
C SER A 59 -14.72 -16.10 7.84
N ASP A 60 -14.09 -15.48 8.84
CA ASP A 60 -14.73 -14.58 9.79
C ASP A 60 -14.19 -13.14 9.69
N THR A 61 -12.97 -12.98 9.18
CA THR A 61 -12.26 -11.69 9.12
C THR A 61 -11.95 -11.29 7.68
N PHE A 62 -12.40 -10.09 7.32
CA PHE A 62 -12.06 -9.38 6.10
C PHE A 62 -11.10 -8.24 6.40
N GLN A 63 -10.02 -8.10 5.64
CA GLN A 63 -9.00 -7.07 5.82
C GLN A 63 -8.90 -6.17 4.58
N VAL A 64 -8.69 -4.88 4.82
CA VAL A 64 -8.28 -3.91 3.80
C VAL A 64 -7.10 -3.10 4.28
N VAL A 65 -6.30 -2.62 3.33
CA VAL A 65 -5.18 -1.74 3.59
C VAL A 65 -5.52 -0.36 3.01
N VAL A 66 -5.33 0.68 3.80
CA VAL A 66 -5.41 2.07 3.32
C VAL A 66 -4.22 2.87 3.79
N SER A 67 -3.93 3.97 3.09
CA SER A 67 -2.93 4.93 3.52
C SER A 67 -3.55 6.32 3.66
N SER A 68 -3.09 7.10 4.63
CA SER A 68 -3.37 8.53 4.74
C SER A 68 -2.08 9.32 4.86
N LEU A 69 -2.14 10.63 4.61
CA LEU A 69 -1.04 11.53 4.92
C LEU A 69 -0.90 11.69 6.44
N GLU A 70 0.32 11.96 6.87
CA GLU A 70 0.60 12.22 8.28
C GLU A 70 -0.18 13.44 8.79
N GLY A 71 -0.86 13.30 9.94
CA GLY A 71 -1.75 14.32 10.50
C GLY A 71 -3.22 14.21 10.10
N ASP A 72 -3.58 13.23 9.25
CA ASP A 72 -4.96 13.02 8.77
C ASP A 72 -5.45 11.58 9.02
N SER A 73 -5.32 11.13 10.27
CA SER A 73 -5.71 9.77 10.69
C SER A 73 -7.22 9.54 10.67
N ASP A 74 -8.02 10.58 10.93
CA ASP A 74 -9.47 10.47 11.02
C ASP A 74 -10.08 10.16 9.64
N MET A 75 -9.53 10.72 8.56
CA MET A 75 -9.93 10.34 7.21
C MET A 75 -9.54 8.91 6.85
N ALA A 76 -8.50 8.33 7.47
CA ALA A 76 -8.08 6.96 7.19
C ALA A 76 -9.17 5.95 7.56
N GLN A 77 -9.87 6.18 8.68
CA GLN A 77 -10.98 5.33 9.12
C GLN A 77 -12.13 5.35 8.11
N ASP A 78 -12.52 6.53 7.62
CA ASP A 78 -13.60 6.65 6.65
C ASP A 78 -13.21 6.10 5.27
N LEU A 79 -11.95 6.29 4.87
CA LEU A 79 -11.41 5.69 3.66
C LEU A 79 -11.44 4.15 3.75
N ALA A 80 -11.01 3.60 4.88
CA ALA A 80 -11.03 2.17 5.14
C ALA A 80 -12.45 1.59 5.10
N ARG A 81 -13.41 2.26 5.75
CA ARG A 81 -14.84 1.86 5.70
C ARG A 81 -15.38 1.84 4.27
N LYS A 82 -15.16 2.92 3.51
CA LYS A 82 -15.59 3.02 2.11
C LYS A 82 -14.97 1.89 1.26
N ARG A 83 -13.67 1.65 1.43
CA ARG A 83 -12.96 0.57 0.72
C ARG A 83 -13.49 -0.81 1.09
N ALA A 84 -13.67 -1.09 2.38
CA ALA A 84 -14.22 -2.35 2.87
C ALA A 84 -15.63 -2.61 2.33
N ILE A 85 -16.53 -1.61 2.35
CA ILE A 85 -17.87 -1.73 1.78
C ILE A 85 -17.79 -2.11 0.29
N ASN A 86 -17.00 -1.39 -0.50
CA ASN A 86 -16.89 -1.64 -1.94
C ASN A 86 -16.35 -3.04 -2.24
N LEU A 87 -15.34 -3.49 -1.50
CA LEU A 87 -14.75 -4.81 -1.73
C LEU A 87 -15.67 -5.95 -1.24
N LEU A 88 -16.42 -5.75 -0.15
CA LEU A 88 -17.40 -6.73 0.33
C LEU A 88 -18.59 -6.85 -0.64
N ILE A 89 -19.01 -5.75 -1.26
CA ILE A 89 -19.99 -5.77 -2.36
C ILE A 89 -19.43 -6.56 -3.55
N ALA A 90 -18.17 -6.30 -3.92
CA ALA A 90 -17.52 -7.01 -5.01
C ALA A 90 -17.40 -8.52 -4.75
N GLU A 91 -17.12 -8.94 -3.51
CA GLU A 91 -17.09 -10.37 -3.14
C GLU A 91 -18.46 -11.03 -3.33
N LYS A 92 -19.56 -10.28 -3.13
CA LYS A 92 -20.91 -10.80 -3.36
C LYS A 92 -21.21 -11.09 -4.83
N GLY A 93 -20.55 -10.38 -5.74
CA GLY A 93 -20.68 -10.58 -7.20
C GLY A 93 -22.13 -10.50 -7.69
N ASP A 94 -22.49 -11.40 -8.60
CA ASP A 94 -23.80 -11.42 -9.28
C ASP A 94 -24.99 -11.68 -8.34
N LYS A 95 -24.73 -12.12 -7.11
CA LYS A 95 -25.77 -12.33 -6.09
C LYS A 95 -26.12 -11.05 -5.32
N PHE A 96 -25.42 -9.95 -5.58
CA PHE A 96 -25.62 -8.69 -4.88
C PHE A 96 -27.01 -8.09 -5.16
N ARG A 97 -27.74 -7.77 -4.10
CA ARG A 97 -29.04 -7.09 -4.15
C ARG A 97 -28.92 -5.69 -3.54
N PRO A 98 -29.75 -4.71 -3.95
CA PRO A 98 -29.74 -3.38 -3.35
C PRO A 98 -29.92 -3.37 -1.82
N SER A 99 -30.70 -4.32 -1.28
CA SER A 99 -30.89 -4.51 0.16
C SER A 99 -29.61 -4.89 0.91
N ASP A 100 -28.69 -5.58 0.23
CA ASP A 100 -27.41 -6.01 0.83
C ASP A 100 -26.50 -4.83 1.13
N LYS A 101 -26.65 -3.72 0.39
CA LYS A 101 -25.84 -2.52 0.59
C LYS A 101 -25.98 -1.97 2.01
N ALA A 102 -27.21 -1.93 2.52
CA ALA A 102 -27.48 -1.44 3.87
C ALA A 102 -26.88 -2.37 4.93
N VAL A 103 -27.06 -3.68 4.74
CA VAL A 103 -26.51 -4.71 5.65
C VAL A 103 -24.99 -4.70 5.68
N ILE A 104 -24.34 -4.62 4.52
CA ILE A 104 -22.87 -4.53 4.42
C ILE A 104 -22.37 -3.24 5.07
N LYS A 105 -23.06 -2.11 4.84
CA LYS A 105 -22.71 -0.83 5.46
C LYS A 105 -22.79 -0.92 6.99
N GLU A 106 -23.90 -1.41 7.52
CA GLU A 106 -24.09 -1.59 8.97
C GLU A 106 -23.04 -2.53 9.57
N LEU A 107 -22.74 -3.64 8.90
CA LEU A 107 -21.69 -4.57 9.31
C LEU A 107 -20.33 -3.88 9.40
N VAL A 108 -19.93 -3.14 8.37
CA VAL A 108 -18.63 -2.44 8.34
C VAL A 108 -18.58 -1.34 9.40
N GLU A 109 -19.67 -0.60 9.61
CA GLU A 109 -19.74 0.46 10.61
C GLU A 109 -19.70 -0.08 12.04
N SER A 110 -20.35 -1.23 12.30
CA SER A 110 -20.45 -1.82 13.63
C SER A 110 -19.30 -2.74 14.02
N LYS A 111 -18.67 -3.42 13.06
CA LYS A 111 -17.62 -4.42 13.30
C LYS A 111 -16.25 -4.04 12.75
N GLY A 112 -16.18 -3.00 11.92
CA GLY A 112 -14.95 -2.56 11.27
C GLY A 112 -14.09 -1.67 12.17
N LYS A 113 -12.80 -1.96 12.27
CA LYS A 113 -11.83 -1.15 13.02
C LYS A 113 -10.42 -1.23 12.43
N ILE A 114 -9.64 -0.17 12.62
CA ILE A 114 -8.19 -0.22 12.43
C ILE A 114 -7.59 -1.10 13.53
N VAL A 115 -6.77 -2.08 13.13
CA VAL A 115 -6.10 -3.02 14.04
C VAL A 115 -4.60 -2.79 14.14
N LYS A 116 -4.00 -2.16 13.11
CA LYS A 116 -2.59 -1.78 13.09
C LYS A 116 -2.41 -0.51 12.24
N SER A 117 -1.43 0.29 12.61
CA SER A 117 -0.92 1.41 11.82
C SER A 117 0.59 1.29 11.67
N SER A 118 1.13 1.77 10.56
CA SER A 118 2.58 1.89 10.37
C SER A 118 3.12 3.16 11.04
N ASN A 119 4.45 3.29 11.07
CA ASN A 119 5.09 4.60 11.19
C ASN A 119 4.91 5.39 9.89
N SER A 120 5.24 6.69 9.90
CA SER A 120 5.28 7.50 8.68
C SER A 120 6.36 6.96 7.74
N ILE A 121 5.93 6.52 6.55
CA ILE A 121 6.79 5.99 5.49
C ILE A 121 6.57 6.88 4.28
N GLN A 122 7.59 7.67 3.92
CA GLN A 122 7.52 8.64 2.82
C GLN A 122 6.32 9.62 2.97
N GLY A 123 6.04 10.06 4.20
CA GLY A 123 4.94 10.99 4.52
C GLY A 123 3.54 10.36 4.52
N LYS A 124 3.45 9.02 4.46
CA LYS A 124 2.20 8.28 4.55
C LYS A 124 2.19 7.35 5.75
N ILE A 125 1.03 7.24 6.38
CA ILE A 125 0.75 6.22 7.38
C ILE A 125 -0.18 5.20 6.75
N TYR A 126 0.17 3.92 6.85
CA TYR A 126 -0.63 2.81 6.39
C TYR A 126 -1.42 2.22 7.56
N PHE A 127 -2.62 1.74 7.27
CA PHE A 127 -3.55 1.21 8.26
C PHE A 127 -4.11 -0.12 7.77
N LEU A 128 -4.08 -1.11 8.66
CA LEU A 128 -4.83 -2.35 8.48
C LEU A 128 -6.20 -2.19 9.15
N PHE A 129 -7.24 -2.26 8.34
CA PHE A 129 -8.62 -2.23 8.81
C PHE A 129 -9.23 -3.62 8.64
N GLN A 130 -9.88 -4.10 9.69
CA GLN A 130 -10.50 -5.41 9.70
C GLN A 130 -11.97 -5.33 10.08
N VAL A 131 -12.79 -6.13 9.40
CA VAL A 131 -14.19 -6.40 9.71
C VAL A 131 -14.28 -7.85 10.16
N SER A 132 -14.65 -8.08 11.41
CA SER A 132 -14.72 -9.43 12.00
C SER A 132 -16.14 -9.76 12.43
N SER A 133 -16.68 -10.86 11.90
CA SER A 133 -17.98 -11.41 12.28
C SER A 133 -17.98 -12.93 12.08
N PRO A 134 -18.60 -13.73 12.97
CA PRO A 134 -18.67 -15.16 12.80
C PRO A 134 -19.31 -15.54 11.45
N SER A 135 -18.68 -16.47 10.72
CA SER A 135 -19.17 -16.95 9.41
C SER A 135 -19.41 -15.84 8.37
N LEU A 136 -18.63 -14.76 8.42
CA LEU A 136 -18.77 -13.60 7.54
C LEU A 136 -18.77 -13.98 6.05
N LYS A 137 -17.77 -14.76 5.63
CA LYS A 137 -17.61 -15.21 4.24
C LYS A 137 -18.80 -16.01 3.75
N THR A 138 -19.31 -16.91 4.59
CA THR A 138 -20.49 -17.74 4.27
C THR A 138 -21.75 -16.89 4.20
N THR A 139 -21.92 -15.95 5.13
CA THR A 139 -23.08 -15.04 5.17
C THR A 139 -23.12 -14.13 3.95
N LEU A 140 -21.97 -13.70 3.45
CA LEU A 140 -21.89 -12.91 2.22
C LEU A 140 -22.20 -13.71 0.95
N LYS A 141 -21.87 -15.01 0.88
CA LYS A 141 -22.10 -15.82 -0.34
C LYS A 141 -23.47 -16.48 -0.42
N ARG A 142 -24.24 -16.42 0.67
CA ARG A 142 -25.64 -16.87 0.73
C ARG A 142 -26.53 -15.89 -0.04
#